data_AF-A0A076HJM0-F1
#
_entry.id   AF-A0A076HJM0-F1
#
_cell.length_a   1.000
_cell.length_b   1.000
_cell.length_c   1.000
_cell.angle_alpha   90.00
_cell.angle_beta   90.00
_cell.angle_gamma   90.00
#
_symmetry.space_group_name_H-M   'P 1'
#
loop_
_entity.id
_entity.type
_entity.pdbx_description
1 polymer ?
#
loop_
_entity_poly.entity_id
_entity_poly.type
_entity_poly.pdbx_seq_one_letter_code
_entity_poly.pdbx_strand_id
1 'polypeptide(L)'
;MDSNVMTLARSADSALIGSFTYHRGEHQSRLAGFSLEPNALDKPVEEWQSIFKAYLPELEIIRTFGHPWGTDPLSQGSWCNNRPGR
;
A
#
# COMPACT_ATOMS: atom_id res chain seq x y z
N MET A 1 -10.70 3.60 -16.32
CA MET A 1 -10.77 2.17 -15.98
C MET A 1 -11.75 2.03 -14.82
N ASP A 2 -12.88 1.37 -15.05
CA ASP A 2 -14.05 1.38 -14.14
C ASP A 2 -14.05 0.15 -13.21
N SER A 3 -12.85 -0.29 -12.81
CA SER A 3 -12.62 -1.60 -12.24
C SER A 3 -12.33 -1.52 -10.74
N ASN A 4 -13.14 -2.24 -9.96
CA ASN A 4 -12.79 -2.57 -8.58
C ASN A 4 -11.62 -3.55 -8.61
N VAL A 5 -10.55 -3.20 -7.91
CA VAL A 5 -9.35 -4.03 -7.85
C VAL A 5 -9.12 -4.45 -6.42
N MET A 6 -8.70 -5.70 -6.25
CA MET A 6 -8.06 -6.20 -5.05
C MET A 6 -6.81 -6.97 -5.47
N THR A 7 -5.66 -6.58 -4.95
CA THR A 7 -4.41 -7.33 -5.08
C THR A 7 -4.06 -7.94 -3.73
N LEU A 8 -3.53 -9.16 -3.77
CA LEU A 8 -3.00 -9.86 -2.62
C LEU A 8 -1.62 -10.36 -2.99
N ALA A 9 -0.67 -10.18 -2.08
CA ALA A 9 0.67 -10.70 -2.26
C ALA A 9 0.68 -12.22 -2.45
N ARG A 10 1.66 -12.68 -3.23
CA ARG A 10 1.92 -14.11 -3.41
C ARG A 10 2.85 -14.68 -2.33
N SER A 11 3.50 -13.83 -1.54
CA SER A 11 4.44 -14.22 -0.48
C SER A 11 4.45 -13.20 0.66
N ALA A 12 4.91 -13.63 1.85
CA ALA A 12 5.11 -12.76 3.00
C ALA A 12 6.22 -11.71 2.78
N ASP A 13 7.18 -12.01 1.89
CA ASP A 13 8.31 -11.12 1.56
C ASP A 13 7.95 -10.04 0.51
N SER A 14 6.67 -9.92 0.14
CA SER A 14 6.24 -8.93 -0.85
C SER A 14 6.19 -7.53 -0.23
N ALA A 15 6.82 -6.56 -0.89
CA ALA A 15 6.79 -5.15 -0.46
C ALA A 15 5.37 -4.58 -0.33
N LEU A 16 4.41 -5.09 -1.10
CA LEU A 16 2.98 -4.85 -0.98
C LEU A 16 2.30 -6.16 -0.60
N ILE A 17 1.68 -6.25 0.59
CA ILE A 17 0.93 -7.44 1.00
C ILE A 17 -0.49 -7.48 0.44
N GLY A 18 -1.02 -6.31 0.10
CA GLY A 18 -2.29 -6.21 -0.59
C GLY A 18 -2.69 -4.76 -0.85
N SER A 19 -3.56 -4.58 -1.84
CA SER A 19 -4.18 -3.29 -2.11
C SER A 19 -5.60 -3.44 -2.61
N PHE A 20 -6.42 -2.41 -2.44
CA PHE A 20 -7.77 -2.41 -2.97
C PHE A 20 -8.24 -1.02 -3.36
N THR A 21 -9.26 -0.95 -4.22
CA THR A 21 -9.93 0.32 -4.55
C THR A 21 -10.64 0.88 -3.32
N TYR A 22 -10.03 1.90 -2.71
CA TYR A 22 -10.59 2.61 -1.56
C TYR A 22 -11.67 3.62 -1.99
N HIS A 23 -11.46 4.28 -3.12
CA HIS A 23 -12.41 5.25 -3.65
C HIS A 23 -12.33 5.34 -5.17
N ARG A 24 -13.49 5.37 -5.82
CA ARG A 24 -13.62 5.56 -7.27
C ARG A 24 -13.83 7.04 -7.57
N GLY A 25 -13.05 7.58 -8.49
CA GLY A 25 -13.29 8.91 -9.05
C GLY A 25 -13.45 8.82 -10.56
N GLU A 26 -14.10 9.85 -11.13
CA GLU A 26 -14.40 9.93 -12.55
C GLU A 26 -13.14 9.93 -13.44
N HIS A 27 -12.07 10.58 -12.96
CA HIS A 27 -10.78 10.64 -13.66
C HIS A 27 -9.67 9.84 -12.96
N GLN A 28 -9.74 9.73 -11.63
CA GLN A 28 -8.69 9.12 -10.81
C GLN A 28 -9.31 8.33 -9.67
N SER A 29 -8.81 7.11 -9.45
CA SER A 29 -9.20 6.28 -8.32
C SER A 29 -8.10 6.24 -7.26
N ARG A 30 -8.49 6.06 -6.01
CA ARG A 30 -7.55 5.89 -4.88
C ARG A 30 -7.48 4.42 -4.52
N LEU A 31 -6.27 3.87 -4.57
CA LEU A 31 -5.96 2.55 -4.03
C LEU A 31 -5.41 2.71 -2.61
N ALA A 32 -5.89 1.91 -1.67
CA ALA A 32 -5.23 1.74 -0.38
C ALA A 32 -4.30 0.54 -0.47
N GLY A 33 -3.02 0.72 -0.11
CA GLY A 33 -2.01 -0.34 -0.11
C GLY A 33 -1.47 -0.59 1.30
N PHE A 34 -1.14 -1.84 1.58
CA PHE A 34 -0.61 -2.27 2.88
C PHE A 34 0.71 -3.02 2.68
N SER A 35 1.62 -2.85 3.64
CA SER A 35 2.90 -3.55 3.71
C SER A 35 3.18 -4.03 5.12
N LEU A 36 3.97 -5.10 5.26
CA LEU A 36 4.54 -5.53 6.53
C LEU A 36 5.91 -4.90 6.82
N GLU A 37 6.53 -4.29 5.81
CA GLU A 37 7.82 -3.63 5.97
C GLU A 37 7.65 -2.28 6.69
N PRO A 38 8.42 -2.03 7.76
CA PRO A 38 8.51 -0.69 8.35
C PRO A 38 8.97 0.31 7.29
N ASN A 39 8.27 1.44 7.17
CA ASN A 39 8.53 2.50 6.19
C ASN A 39 8.30 2.13 4.71
N ALA A 40 7.71 0.98 4.39
CA ALA A 40 7.49 0.60 2.98
C ALA A 40 6.65 1.61 2.18
N LEU A 41 5.81 2.41 2.86
CA LEU A 41 4.94 3.38 2.22
C LEU A 41 5.66 4.64 1.73
N ASP A 42 6.86 4.92 2.23
CA ASP A 42 7.69 6.06 1.79
C ASP A 42 8.60 5.63 0.64
N LYS A 43 7.99 5.44 -0.53
CA LYS A 43 8.69 5.12 -1.77
C LYS A 43 8.25 6.07 -2.88
N PRO A 44 9.17 6.42 -3.79
CA PRO A 44 8.83 7.24 -4.94
C PRO A 44 7.86 6.51 -5.88
N VAL A 45 7.17 7.28 -6.74
CA VAL A 45 6.14 6.75 -7.65
C VAL A 45 6.71 5.66 -8.55
N GLU A 46 7.96 5.81 -9.01
CA GLU A 46 8.63 4.88 -9.92
C GLU A 46 8.83 3.50 -9.30
N GLU A 47 9.19 3.45 -8.01
CA GLU A 47 9.31 2.18 -7.26
C GLU A 47 7.95 1.51 -7.12
N TRP A 48 6.93 2.28 -6.73
CA TRP A 48 5.58 1.76 -6.60
C TRP A 48 5.02 1.27 -7.94
N GLN A 49 5.28 2.00 -9.02
CA GLN A 49 4.88 1.64 -10.37
C GLN A 49 5.48 0.29 -10.78
N SER A 50 6.75 0.06 -10.46
CA SER A 50 7.42 -1.23 -10.70
C SER A 50 6.77 -2.38 -9.91
N ILE A 51 6.47 -2.16 -8.64
CA ILE A 51 5.80 -3.17 -7.78
C ILE A 51 4.41 -3.50 -8.35
N PHE A 52 3.60 -2.49 -8.66
CA PHE A 52 2.24 -2.68 -9.15
C PHE A 52 2.17 -3.30 -10.55
N LYS A 53 3.20 -3.13 -11.39
CA LYS A 53 3.24 -3.69 -12.75
C LYS A 53 3.10 -5.22 -12.77
N ALA A 54 3.51 -5.91 -11.71
CA ALA A 54 3.36 -7.36 -11.57
C ALA A 54 1.90 -7.80 -11.32
N TYR A 55 1.06 -6.89 -10.83
CA TYR A 55 -0.34 -7.16 -10.46
C TYR A 55 -1.32 -6.54 -11.46
N LEU A 56 -1.05 -5.30 -11.88
CA LEU A 56 -1.90 -4.47 -12.73
C LEU A 56 -1.01 -3.77 -13.77
N PRO A 57 -0.63 -4.45 -14.86
CA PRO A 57 0.32 -3.91 -15.85
C PRO A 57 -0.12 -2.58 -16.49
N GLU A 58 -1.43 -2.33 -16.53
CA GLU A 58 -2.05 -1.14 -17.12
C GLU A 58 -2.29 0.00 -16.11
N LEU A 59 -1.99 -0.21 -14.82
CA LEU A 59 -2.15 0.82 -13.80
C LEU A 59 -1.08 1.91 -13.99
N GLU A 60 -1.49 3.17 -14.03
CA GLU A 60 -0.60 4.33 -13.91
C GLU A 60 -0.75 4.95 -12.52
N ILE A 61 0.35 5.02 -11.78
CA ILE A 61 0.41 5.66 -10.47
C ILE A 61 0.82 7.12 -10.67
N ILE A 62 -0.08 8.04 -10.36
CA ILE A 62 0.15 9.48 -10.53
C ILE A 62 0.79 10.10 -9.27
N ARG A 63 0.46 9.53 -8.10
CA ARG A 63 0.83 10.06 -6.79
C ARG A 63 0.75 8.96 -5.73
N THR A 64 1.62 9.04 -4.74
CA THR A 64 1.53 8.28 -3.49
C THR A 64 1.42 9.23 -2.29
N PHE A 65 0.82 8.75 -1.21
CA PHE A 65 0.79 9.46 0.06
C PHE A 65 0.60 8.45 1.20
N GLY A 66 1.18 8.76 2.34
CA GLY A 66 1.11 7.95 3.56
C GLY A 66 1.66 8.74 4.73
N HIS A 67 1.47 8.23 5.94
CA HIS A 67 2.04 8.80 7.16
C HIS A 67 2.90 7.76 7.88
N PRO A 68 4.11 8.11 8.33
CA PRO A 68 5.01 7.16 8.99
C PRO A 68 4.64 6.95 10.46
N TRP A 69 3.48 6.31 10.69
CA TRP A 69 2.91 6.09 12.03
C TRP A 69 3.88 5.43 13.03
N GLY A 70 4.83 4.62 12.54
CA GLY A 70 5.81 3.91 13.38
C GLY A 70 6.91 4.80 13.96
N THR A 71 7.27 5.90 13.29
CA THR A 71 8.27 6.87 13.79
C THR A 71 7.63 8.15 14.33
N ASP A 72 6.31 8.28 14.23
CA ASP A 72 5.55 9.39 14.78
C ASP A 72 5.54 9.31 16.34
N PRO A 73 6.12 10.30 17.05
CA PRO A 73 6.20 10.31 18.51
C PRO A 73 4.84 10.28 19.22
N LEU A 74 3.78 10.75 18.55
CA LEU A 74 2.43 10.80 19.10
C LEU A 74 1.66 9.50 18.88
N SER A 75 1.98 8.77 17.81
CA SER A 75 1.24 7.58 17.40
C SER A 75 1.89 6.28 17.90
N GLN A 76 3.23 6.23 17.94
CA GLN A 76 4.03 5.07 18.39
C GLN A 76 3.68 3.73 17.69
N GLY A 77 3.13 3.80 16.48
CA GLY A 77 2.63 2.64 15.74
C GLY A 77 1.38 2.95 14.93
N SER A 78 1.08 2.12 13.93
CA SER A 78 -0.11 2.24 13.08
C SER A 78 -1.36 1.61 13.70
N TRP A 79 -1.22 0.50 14.42
CA TRP A 79 -2.29 -0.17 15.16
C TRP A 79 -1.70 -1.10 16.23
N CYS A 80 -2.50 -1.45 17.24
CA CYS A 80 -2.09 -2.42 18.26
C CYS A 80 -2.01 -3.83 17.65
N ASN A 81 -0.85 -4.48 17.75
CA ASN A 81 -0.68 -5.88 17.40
C ASN A 81 0.03 -6.61 18.54
N ASN A 82 -0.59 -7.68 19.06
CA ASN A 82 0.00 -8.48 20.12
C ASN A 82 1.04 -9.42 19.53
N ARG A 83 2.25 -9.39 20.10
CA ARG A 83 3.25 -10.40 19.77
C ARG A 83 2.78 -11.75 20.31
N PRO A 84 3.01 -12.88 19.61
CA PRO A 84 2.71 -14.20 20.15
C PRO A 84 3.28 -14.35 21.57
N GLY A 85 2.43 -14.75 22.53
CA GLY A 85 2.80 -14.90 23.94
C GLY A 85 2.77 -13.63 24.79
N ARG A 86 2.15 -12.54 24.32
CA ARG A 86 1.86 -11.32 25.08
C ARG A 86 0.36 -11.14 25.32
#